data_AF-A0AAE3E7B5-F1
#
_entry.id   AF-A0AAE3E7B5-F1
#
_cell.length_a   1.000
_cell.length_b   1.000
_cell.length_c   1.000
_cell.angle_alpha   90.00
_cell.angle_beta   90.00
_cell.angle_gamma   90.00
#
_symmetry.space_group_name_H-M   'P 1'
#
loop_
_entity.id
_entity.type
_entity.pdbx_description
1 polymer ?
#
loop_
_entity_poly.entity_id
_entity_poly.type
_entity_poly.pdbx_seq_one_letter_code
_entity_poly.pdbx_strand_id
1 'polypeptide(L)' 'MNTTYGFTNKYLTKDGKPWFPVMGEIHFSRYRADLWEESLRKMKAGGLSIASVYVIWIHHEEEEGKFDFTGNRN' A
#
# COMPACT_ATOMS: atom_id res chain seq x y z
N MET A 1 -12.21 -3.39 16.65
CA MET A 1 -12.36 -1.93 16.85
C MET A 1 -12.17 -1.28 15.49
N ASN A 2 -13.12 -0.49 15.01
CA ASN A 2 -12.94 0.25 13.76
C ASN A 2 -12.07 1.48 14.04
N THR A 3 -10.94 1.59 13.35
CA THR A 3 -10.19 2.84 13.29
C THR A 3 -10.92 3.82 12.39
N THR A 4 -11.05 5.06 12.82
CA THR A 4 -11.66 6.15 12.02
C THR A 4 -10.60 7.09 11.48
N TYR A 5 -10.73 7.47 10.21
CA TYR A 5 -9.84 8.42 9.55
C TYR A 5 -10.62 9.66 9.14
N GLY A 6 -9.99 10.83 9.25
CA GLY A 6 -10.57 12.10 8.83
C GLY A 6 -9.49 13.11 8.48
N PHE A 7 -9.91 14.33 8.18
CA PHE A 7 -9.01 15.44 7.89
C PHE A 7 -9.60 16.77 8.33
N THR A 8 -8.73 17.74 8.54
CA THR A 8 -9.04 19.15 8.72
C THR A 8 -8.33 19.95 7.63
N ASN A 9 -8.49 21.27 7.62
CA ASN A 9 -7.67 22.14 6.77
C ASN A 9 -6.18 22.19 7.17
N LYS A 10 -5.75 21.52 8.25
CA LYS A 10 -4.37 21.55 8.75
C LYS A 10 -3.69 20.19 8.86
N TYR A 11 -4.44 19.12 9.16
CA TYR A 11 -3.86 17.80 9.45
C TYR A 11 -4.88 16.68 9.25
N LEU A 12 -4.37 15.45 9.13
CA LEU A 12 -5.16 14.22 9.14
C LEU A 12 -5.51 13.82 10.58
N THR A 13 -6.60 13.09 10.75
CA THR A 13 -6.98 12.51 12.04
C THR A 13 -7.05 10.99 11.98
N LYS A 14 -6.62 10.36 13.07
CA LYS A 14 -6.80 8.93 13.34
C LYS A 14 -7.45 8.78 14.71
N ASP A 15 -8.62 8.18 14.76
CA ASP A 15 -9.41 8.01 15.99
C ASP A 15 -9.67 9.34 16.71
N GLY A 16 -10.02 10.37 15.91
CA GLY A 16 -10.29 11.74 16.38
C GLY A 16 -9.06 12.53 16.83
N LYS A 17 -7.86 11.97 16.79
CA LYS A 17 -6.61 12.64 17.21
C LYS A 17 -5.78 13.10 16.00
N PRO A 18 -5.08 14.26 16.08
CA PRO A 18 -4.15 14.68 15.03
C PRO A 18 -3.13 13.58 14.71
N TRP A 19 -2.90 13.34 13.42
CA TRP A 19 -2.03 12.29 12.92
C TRP A 19 -1.22 12.79 11.71
N PHE A 20 0.08 12.51 11.73
CA PHE A 20 1.04 12.93 10.71
C PHE A 20 1.75 11.69 10.17
N PRO A 21 1.12 10.94 9.25
CA PRO A 21 1.72 9.73 8.73
C PRO A 21 2.93 10.03 7.83
N VAL A 22 3.96 9.21 8.00
CA VAL A 22 5.01 9.03 6.98
C VAL A 22 4.61 7.87 6.09
N MET A 23 4.70 8.07 4.78
CA MET A 23 4.26 7.13 3.76
C MET A 23 5.46 6.69 2.91
N GLY A 24 5.40 5.49 2.34
CA GLY A 24 6.33 5.07 1.30
C GLY A 24 5.65 4.18 0.27
N GLU A 25 6.21 4.18 -0.93
CA GLU A 25 5.66 3.51 -2.10
C GLU A 25 6.32 2.15 -2.33
N ILE A 26 5.52 1.12 -2.66
CA ILE A 26 6.00 -0.14 -3.22
C ILE A 26 5.11 -0.56 -4.40
N HIS A 27 5.73 -0.87 -5.55
CA HIS A 27 5.03 -1.47 -6.67
C HIS A 27 5.14 -3.00 -6.58
N PHE A 28 4.19 -3.62 -5.88
CA PHE A 28 4.23 -5.06 -5.58
C PHE A 28 4.44 -5.92 -6.84
N SER A 29 3.74 -5.60 -7.94
CA SER A 29 3.84 -6.33 -9.22
C SER A 29 5.13 -6.13 -10.00
N ARG A 30 6.01 -5.22 -9.57
CA ARG A 30 7.37 -5.05 -10.10
C ARG A 30 8.42 -5.67 -9.18
N TYR A 31 8.01 -6.31 -8.10
CA TYR A 31 8.90 -6.88 -7.09
C TYR A 31 8.55 -8.35 -6.82
N ARG A 32 9.49 -9.10 -6.26
CA ARG A 32 9.26 -10.51 -5.99
C ARG A 32 8.29 -10.69 -4.83
N ALA A 33 7.27 -11.52 -5.03
CA ALA A 33 6.23 -11.78 -4.03
C ALA A 33 6.77 -12.35 -2.72
N ASP A 34 7.81 -13.19 -2.80
CA ASP A 34 8.46 -13.78 -1.62
C ASP A 34 9.16 -12.75 -0.71
N LEU A 35 9.38 -11.53 -1.22
CA LEU A 35 10.04 -10.44 -0.47
C LEU A 35 9.08 -9.30 -0.08
N TRP A 36 7.79 -9.38 -0.39
CA TRP A 36 6.84 -8.32 -0.05
C TRP A 36 6.73 -8.12 1.46
N GLU A 37 6.61 -9.20 2.23
CA GLU A 37 6.50 -9.12 3.68
C GLU A 37 7.77 -8.50 4.31
N GLU A 38 8.95 -8.96 3.89
CA GLU A 38 10.22 -8.41 4.34
C GLU A 38 10.32 -6.92 4.02
N SER A 39 9.91 -6.51 2.83
CA SER A 39 9.91 -5.10 2.40
C SER A 39 8.98 -4.24 3.25
N LEU A 40 7.76 -4.71 3.54
CA LEU A 40 6.83 -4.01 4.42
C LEU A 40 7.36 -3.92 5.86
N ARG A 41 8.03 -4.97 6.35
CA ARG A 41 8.70 -4.96 7.66
C ARG A 41 9.84 -3.93 7.70
N LYS A 42 10.65 -3.84 6.64
CA LYS A 42 11.71 -2.82 6.50
C LYS A 42 11.13 -1.41 6.44
N MET A 43 10.07 -1.18 5.67
CA MET A 43 9.36 0.10 5.64
C MET A 43 8.87 0.48 7.04
N LYS A 44 8.23 -0.47 7.75
CA LYS A 44 7.75 -0.24 9.11
C LYS A 44 8.90 0.08 10.08
N ALA A 45 10.01 -0.65 10.00
CA ALA A 45 11.20 -0.39 10.80
C ALA A 45 11.84 0.97 10.48
N GLY A 46 11.74 1.42 9.24
CA GLY A 46 12.15 2.77 8.80
C GLY A 46 11.23 3.90 9.26
N GLY A 47 10.20 3.62 10.07
CA GLY A 47 9.28 4.63 10.61
C GLY A 47 8.07 4.92 9.71
N LEU A 48 7.88 4.18 8.62
CA LEU A 48 6.71 4.36 7.77
C LEU A 48 5.47 3.79 8.46
N SER A 49 4.38 4.54 8.32
CA SER A 49 3.08 4.21 8.92
C SER A 49 2.03 3.84 7.89
N ILE A 50 2.27 4.17 6.62
CA ILE A 50 1.42 3.86 5.48
C ILE A 50 2.32 3.32 4.35
N ALA A 51 1.90 2.22 3.75
CA ALA A 51 2.41 1.78 2.46
C ALA A 51 1.43 2.25 1.38
N SER A 52 1.97 2.83 0.31
CA SER A 52 1.24 3.22 -0.89
C SER A 52 1.62 2.28 -2.02
N VAL A 53 0.65 1.89 -2.85
CA VAL A 53 0.81 0.93 -3.93
C VAL A 53 -0.03 1.33 -5.13
N TYR A 54 0.49 1.11 -6.33
CA TYR A 54 -0.32 1.12 -7.54
C TYR A 54 -0.77 -0.29 -7.89
N VAL A 55 -2.05 -0.43 -8.27
CA VAL A 55 -2.53 -1.58 -9.03
C VAL A 55 -2.34 -1.26 -10.51
N ILE A 56 -1.36 -1.89 -11.13
CA ILE A 56 -0.99 -1.63 -12.52
C ILE A 56 -1.87 -2.50 -13.41
N TRP A 57 -2.90 -1.91 -14.03
CA TRP A 57 -3.91 -2.65 -14.80
C TRP A 57 -3.31 -3.58 -15.86
N ILE A 58 -2.37 -3.07 -16.66
CA ILE A 58 -1.75 -3.86 -17.73
C ILE A 58 -1.02 -5.11 -17.23
N HIS A 59 -0.65 -5.19 -15.94
CA HIS A 59 -0.07 -6.42 -15.40
C HIS A 59 -1.14 -7.47 -15.07
N HIS A 60 -2.37 -7.05 -14.80
CA HIS A 60 -3.47 -7.92 -14.38
C HIS A 60 -4.39 -8.30 -15.53
N GLU A 61 -4.39 -7.55 -16.64
CA GLU A 61 -5.15 -7.84 -17.87
C GLU A 61 -4.27 -7.52 -19.09
N GLU A 62 -3.30 -8.41 -19.37
CA GLU A 62 -2.42 -8.27 -20.55
C GLU A 62 -3.17 -8.55 -21.87
N GLU A 63 -4.20 -9.39 -21.81
CA GLU A 63 -5.15 -9.66 -22.89
C GLU A 63 -6.56 -9.25 -22.44
N GLU A 64 -7.30 -8.51 -23.28
CA GLU A 64 -8.66 -8.02 -22.96
C GLU A 64 -9.58 -9.17 -22.52
N GLY A 65 -10.20 -9.03 -21.35
CA GLY A 65 -11.09 -10.01 -20.74
C GLY A 65 -10.38 -11.15 -20.01
N LYS A 66 -9.04 -11.22 -20.00
CA LYS A 66 -8.27 -12.29 -19.34
C LYS A 66 -7.47 -11.74 -18.16
N PHE A 67 -8.04 -11.93 -16.96
CA PHE A 67 -7.42 -11.46 -15.73
C PHE A 67 -6.48 -12.49 -15.09
N ASP A 68 -5.29 -12.04 -14.67
CA ASP A 68 -4.32 -12.81 -13.89
C ASP A 68 -3.93 -12.06 -12.60
N PHE A 69 -4.34 -12.61 -11.47
CA PHE A 69 -4.00 -12.14 -10.11
C PHE A 69 -3.09 -13.15 -9.37
N THR A 70 -2.23 -13.86 -10.10
CA THR A 70 -1.34 -14.88 -9.50
C THR A 70 0.11 -14.39 -9.38
N GLY A 71 0.90 -15.08 -8.56
CA GLY A 71 2.32 -14.80 -8.38
C GLY A 71 2.58 -13.39 -7.87
N ASN A 72 3.35 -12.60 -8.63
CA ASN A 72 3.65 -11.21 -8.27
C ASN A 72 2.47 -10.24 -8.52
N ARG A 73 1.31 -10.72 -8.97
CA ARG A 73 0.12 -9.89 -9.27
C ARG A 73 -1.03 -10.10 -8.27
N ASN A 74 -0.77 -10.80 -7.17
CA ASN A 74 -1.77 -11.15 -6.14
C ASN A 74 -1.99 -10.02 -5.13
#